data_AF-A0AAN9IPB3-F1
#
_entry.id   AF-A0AAN9IPB3-F1
#
_cell.length_a   1.000
_cell.length_b   1.000
_cell.length_c   1.000
_cell.angle_alpha   90.00
_cell.angle_beta   90.00
_cell.angle_gamma   90.00
#
_symmetry.space_group_name_H-M   'P 1'
#
loop_
_entity.id
_entity.type
_entity.pdbx_description
1 polymer ?
#
loop_
_entity_poly.entity_id
_entity_poly.type
_entity_poly.pdbx_seq_one_letter_code
_entity_poly.pdbx_strand_id
1 'polypeptide(L)'
;MDISIQRINDIPFDRTSRYYAYTIHVDHHRILTLATTSAKTLSKWLTGILKSTISPILIAVSAEHDLHQHTKRRGAAAAKDLPYDILTLCSGSQCLIYHLDTRMYDSDSRDYAPNKTLRDFFESPKVIALGMDMDVVANKMERYHGIKIKNALDIRALASEGFKLESYDVARYNVEKLAISALGKEFDMARPKKRVEWYGGDELKNYFPYWSRELRLEKVQFATVDAYLCFLVGSQAYQLIHHSSIATTEEDSKAKKKKEKKNSKN
;
A
#
# COMPACT_ATOMS: atom_id res chain seq x y z
N MET A 1 -16.29 -14.31 4.04
CA MET A 1 -16.54 -12.86 4.13
C MET A 1 -17.11 -12.38 2.81
N ASP A 2 -18.20 -11.62 2.83
CA ASP A 2 -18.76 -11.03 1.61
C ASP A 2 -18.05 -9.71 1.31
N ILE A 3 -17.49 -9.62 0.10
CA ILE A 3 -16.91 -8.38 -0.42
C ILE A 3 -17.83 -7.88 -1.51
N SER A 4 -18.28 -6.63 -1.39
CA SER A 4 -19.02 -5.96 -2.46
C SER A 4 -18.27 -4.73 -2.93
N ILE A 5 -18.34 -4.46 -4.22
CA ILE A 5 -17.73 -3.28 -4.83
C ILE A 5 -18.76 -2.60 -5.73
N GLN A 6 -18.81 -1.27 -5.62
CA GLN A 6 -19.69 -0.43 -6.43
C GLN A 6 -18.91 0.76 -6.97
N ARG A 7 -19.08 1.05 -8.27
CA ARG A 7 -18.57 2.27 -8.90
C ARG A 7 -19.47 3.44 -8.51
N ILE A 8 -18.86 4.56 -8.13
CA ILE A 8 -19.57 5.81 -7.87
C ILE A 8 -19.73 6.53 -9.20
N ASN A 9 -20.96 6.58 -9.73
CA ASN A 9 -21.24 7.10 -11.07
C ASN A 9 -21.54 8.60 -11.09
N ASP A 10 -21.95 9.17 -9.96
CA ASP A 10 -22.39 10.58 -9.85
C ASP A 10 -21.23 11.56 -9.63
N ILE A 11 -20.06 11.27 -10.19
CA ILE A 11 -18.89 12.14 -10.09
C ILE A 11 -18.88 13.08 -11.29
N PRO A 12 -18.95 14.41 -11.09
CA PRO A 12 -18.87 15.35 -12.18
C PRO A 12 -17.60 15.10 -13.01
N PHE A 13 -17.77 14.97 -14.32
CA PHE A 13 -16.65 14.74 -15.22
C PHE A 13 -15.73 15.97 -15.24
N ASP A 14 -14.62 15.90 -14.51
CA ASP A 14 -13.53 16.87 -14.57
C ASP A 14 -12.46 16.37 -15.54
N ARG A 15 -12.37 17.03 -16.71
CA ARG A 15 -11.36 16.76 -17.75
C ARG A 15 -9.92 16.75 -17.20
N THR A 16 -9.66 17.45 -16.09
CA THR A 16 -8.34 17.59 -15.49
C THR A 16 -8.02 16.57 -14.40
N SER A 17 -9.03 15.89 -13.85
CA SER A 17 -8.85 14.99 -12.70
C SER A 17 -8.92 13.51 -13.04
N ARG A 18 -9.44 13.10 -14.21
CA ARG A 18 -9.41 11.71 -14.76
C ARG A 18 -9.21 10.61 -13.71
N TYR A 19 -10.25 10.34 -12.93
CA TYR A 19 -10.27 9.27 -11.94
C TYR A 19 -11.61 8.54 -11.97
N TYR A 20 -11.60 7.32 -11.44
CA TYR A 20 -12.78 6.54 -11.12
C TYR A 20 -12.82 6.33 -9.61
N ALA A 21 -13.99 6.48 -9.00
CA ALA A 21 -14.15 6.21 -7.57
C ALA A 21 -15.03 4.99 -7.32
N TYR A 22 -14.71 4.30 -6.24
CA TYR A 22 -15.35 3.05 -5.85
C TYR A 22 -15.59 3.05 -4.36
N THR A 23 -16.68 2.41 -3.96
CA THR A 23 -16.90 2.00 -2.56
C THR A 23 -16.76 0.48 -2.51
N ILE A 24 -15.86 0.01 -1.65
CA ILE A 24 -15.70 -1.42 -1.36
C ILE A 24 -16.15 -1.66 0.07
N HIS A 25 -17.04 -2.63 0.26
CA HIS A 25 -17.43 -3.12 1.57
C HIS A 25 -16.76 -4.46 1.81
N VAL A 26 -16.05 -4.53 2.93
CA VAL A 26 -15.41 -5.75 3.45
C VAL A 26 -16.04 -5.97 4.81
N ASP A 27 -17.11 -6.77 4.84
CA ASP A 27 -18.00 -6.89 6.01
C ASP A 27 -18.49 -5.51 6.51
N HIS A 28 -18.17 -5.12 7.75
CA HIS A 28 -18.56 -3.82 8.33
C HIS A 28 -17.67 -2.65 7.89
N HIS A 29 -16.61 -2.91 7.11
CA HIS A 29 -15.63 -1.91 6.74
C HIS A 29 -15.99 -1.30 5.38
N ARG A 30 -16.19 0.02 5.35
CA ARG A 30 -16.39 0.77 4.11
C ARG A 30 -15.09 1.46 3.69
N ILE A 31 -14.59 1.09 2.51
CA ILE A 31 -13.34 1.59 1.93
C ILE A 31 -13.67 2.44 0.71
N LEU A 32 -13.14 3.66 0.67
CA LEU A 32 -13.24 4.56 -0.48
C LEU A 32 -11.97 4.47 -1.32
N THR A 33 -12.10 4.04 -2.57
CA THR A 33 -10.96 3.88 -3.48
C THR A 33 -11.05 4.81 -4.67
N LEU A 34 -9.96 5.52 -4.97
CA LEU A 34 -9.78 6.27 -6.22
C LEU A 34 -8.79 5.55 -7.13
N ALA A 35 -9.17 5.27 -8.39
CA ALA A 35 -8.23 4.81 -9.42
C ALA A 35 -7.94 5.97 -10.39
N THR A 36 -6.67 6.32 -10.60
CA THR A 36 -6.30 7.51 -11.37
C THR A 36 -4.98 7.36 -12.11
N THR A 37 -4.92 7.93 -13.31
CA THR A 37 -3.68 8.21 -14.05
C THR A 37 -3.23 9.66 -13.91
N SER A 38 -4.08 10.52 -13.34
CA SER A 38 -3.81 11.95 -13.20
C SER A 38 -2.86 12.23 -12.04
N ALA A 39 -1.68 12.75 -12.36
CA ALA A 39 -0.73 13.28 -11.41
C ALA A 39 -1.35 14.37 -10.51
N LYS A 40 -2.26 15.19 -11.05
CA LYS A 40 -2.97 16.24 -10.28
C LYS A 40 -3.88 15.63 -9.21
N THR A 41 -4.61 14.56 -9.53
CA THR A 41 -5.46 13.86 -8.57
C THR A 41 -4.64 13.17 -7.49
N LEU A 42 -3.55 12.51 -7.88
CA LEU A 42 -2.57 11.96 -6.93
C LEU A 42 -2.05 13.05 -5.97
N SER A 43 -1.59 14.18 -6.51
CA SER A 43 -1.04 15.28 -5.71
C SER A 43 -2.06 15.86 -4.73
N LYS A 44 -3.32 16.04 -5.17
CA LYS A 44 -4.41 16.50 -4.29
C LYS A 44 -4.65 15.51 -3.15
N TRP A 45 -4.70 14.21 -3.45
CA TRP A 45 -4.94 13.17 -2.46
C TRP A 45 -3.81 13.09 -1.43
N LEU A 46 -2.55 13.04 -1.87
CA LEU A 46 -1.37 13.04 -0.99
C LEU A 46 -1.28 14.29 -0.12
N THR A 47 -1.57 15.46 -0.69
CA THR A 47 -1.60 16.72 0.06
C THR A 47 -2.71 16.67 1.14
N GLY A 48 -3.86 16.06 0.82
CA GLY A 48 -4.92 15.82 1.81
C GLY A 48 -4.45 14.98 2.99
N ILE A 49 -3.69 13.91 2.73
CA ILE A 49 -3.11 13.06 3.77
C ILE A 49 -2.08 13.84 4.60
N LEU A 50 -1.20 14.61 3.96
CA LEU A 50 -0.16 15.40 4.65
C LEU A 50 -0.73 16.51 5.54
N LYS A 51 -1.98 16.94 5.32
CA LYS A 51 -2.68 17.88 6.20
C LYS A 51 -3.17 17.25 7.50
N SER A 52 -3.12 15.92 7.63
CA SER A 52 -3.47 15.25 8.87
C SER A 52 -2.60 15.74 10.04
N THR A 53 -3.21 15.99 11.18
CA THR A 53 -2.51 16.35 12.42
C THR A 53 -1.90 15.13 13.11
N ILE A 54 -2.24 13.93 12.67
CA ILE A 54 -1.75 12.67 13.24
C ILE A 54 -0.36 12.40 12.66
N SER A 55 0.63 12.27 13.56
CA SER A 55 2.01 11.92 13.24
C SER A 55 2.45 10.75 14.12
N PRO A 56 3.11 9.71 13.56
CA PRO A 56 3.44 9.57 12.15
C PRO A 56 2.21 9.29 11.26
N ILE A 57 2.33 9.66 9.99
CA ILE A 57 1.36 9.31 8.94
C ILE A 57 1.72 7.90 8.46
N LEU A 58 0.85 6.94 8.77
CA LEU A 58 0.95 5.58 8.27
C LEU A 58 0.26 5.48 6.90
N ILE A 59 0.99 4.94 5.92
CA ILE A 59 0.47 4.68 4.58
C ILE A 59 0.82 3.25 4.19
N ALA A 60 -0.17 2.43 3.86
CA ALA A 60 0.11 1.14 3.26
C ALA A 60 0.44 1.30 1.79
N VAL A 61 1.40 0.51 1.32
CA VAL A 61 1.91 0.49 -0.04
C VAL A 61 1.81 -0.94 -0.57
N SER A 62 1.11 -1.10 -1.68
CA SER A 62 1.16 -2.29 -2.53
C SER A 62 1.56 -1.88 -3.94
N ALA A 63 2.46 -2.62 -4.57
CA ALA A 63 2.99 -2.29 -5.88
C ALA A 63 2.95 -3.52 -6.79
N GLU A 64 2.38 -3.34 -7.98
CA GLU A 64 2.02 -4.41 -8.88
C GLU A 64 2.59 -4.15 -10.27
N HIS A 65 3.02 -5.21 -10.93
CA HIS A 65 3.43 -5.18 -12.33
C HIS A 65 2.48 -6.05 -13.15
N ASP A 66 2.20 -5.63 -14.38
CA ASP A 66 1.47 -6.44 -15.33
C ASP A 66 2.40 -7.38 -16.04
N LEU A 67 1.91 -8.59 -16.25
CA LEU A 67 2.60 -9.57 -17.05
C LEU A 67 1.94 -9.64 -18.41
N HIS A 68 2.43 -8.82 -19.34
CA HIS A 68 2.02 -8.94 -20.73
C HIS A 68 2.53 -10.24 -21.34
N GLN A 69 1.90 -10.74 -22.41
CA GLN A 69 2.30 -11.99 -23.07
C GLN A 69 3.78 -11.99 -23.52
N HIS A 70 4.38 -10.82 -23.77
CA HIS A 70 5.80 -10.69 -24.11
C HIS A 70 6.74 -10.99 -22.94
N THR A 71 6.35 -10.75 -21.68
CA THR A 71 7.18 -11.09 -20.51
C THR A 71 7.10 -12.58 -20.17
N LYS A 72 6.00 -13.27 -20.54
CA LYS A 72 5.89 -14.74 -20.45
C LYS A 72 6.98 -15.45 -21.27
N ARG A 73 7.48 -14.82 -22.34
CA ARG A 73 8.55 -15.38 -23.20
C ARG A 73 9.97 -15.18 -22.67
N ARG A 74 10.22 -14.23 -21.76
CA ARG A 74 11.56 -13.91 -21.22
C ARG A 74 11.94 -14.71 -19.95
N GLY A 75 11.06 -15.60 -19.48
CA GLY A 75 11.29 -16.45 -18.31
C GLY A 75 10.99 -15.75 -16.97
N ALA A 76 10.81 -16.55 -15.91
CA ALA A 76 10.37 -16.08 -14.59
C ALA A 76 11.36 -15.11 -13.91
N ALA A 77 12.66 -15.21 -14.19
CA ALA A 77 13.67 -14.33 -13.64
C ALA A 77 13.55 -12.90 -14.21
N ALA A 78 13.33 -12.77 -15.52
CA ALA A 78 13.16 -11.47 -16.17
C ALA A 78 11.85 -10.77 -15.74
N ALA A 79 10.81 -11.55 -15.39
CA ALA A 79 9.55 -11.00 -14.88
C ALA A 79 9.69 -10.39 -13.47
N LYS A 80 10.60 -10.90 -12.64
CA LYS A 80 10.80 -10.42 -11.27
C LYS A 80 11.47 -9.04 -11.20
N ASP A 81 12.21 -8.63 -12.23
CA ASP A 81 12.93 -7.36 -12.27
C ASP A 81 12.21 -6.27 -13.09
N LEU A 82 10.93 -6.47 -13.44
CA LEU A 82 10.14 -5.47 -14.16
C LEU A 82 9.81 -4.26 -13.27
N PRO A 83 9.71 -3.05 -13.85
CA PRO A 83 9.20 -1.90 -13.12
C PRO A 83 7.74 -2.13 -12.71
N TYR A 84 7.33 -1.55 -11.57
CA TYR A 84 5.91 -1.55 -11.19
C TYR A 84 5.08 -0.67 -12.12
N ASP A 85 3.87 -1.12 -12.43
CA ASP A 85 2.91 -0.39 -13.28
C ASP A 85 1.77 0.23 -12.47
N ILE A 86 1.51 -0.31 -11.28
CA ILE A 86 0.42 0.11 -10.41
C ILE A 86 0.97 0.26 -9.00
N LEU A 87 0.62 1.37 -8.37
CA LEU A 87 0.90 1.67 -6.97
C LEU A 87 -0.43 1.87 -6.26
N THR A 88 -0.72 1.07 -5.26
CA THR A 88 -1.89 1.24 -4.40
C THR A 88 -1.44 1.75 -3.04
N LEU A 89 -2.04 2.86 -2.63
CA LEU A 89 -1.77 3.54 -1.36
C LEU A 89 -3.02 3.52 -0.51
N CYS A 90 -2.93 3.13 0.76
CA CYS A 90 -4.08 3.18 1.68
C CYS A 90 -3.73 3.86 3.00
N SER A 91 -4.55 4.81 3.42
CA SER A 91 -4.49 5.43 4.75
C SER A 91 -5.87 5.36 5.39
N GLY A 92 -6.01 4.59 6.47
CA GLY A 92 -7.31 4.30 7.05
C GLY A 92 -8.21 3.57 6.06
N SER A 93 -9.43 4.07 5.91
CA SER A 93 -10.44 3.57 4.97
C SER A 93 -10.41 4.28 3.61
N GLN A 94 -9.34 4.99 3.28
CA GLN A 94 -9.16 5.65 1.99
C GLN A 94 -7.99 5.05 1.23
N CYS A 95 -8.23 4.63 0.00
CA CYS A 95 -7.23 4.06 -0.88
C CYS A 95 -7.14 4.80 -2.21
N LEU A 96 -5.95 4.78 -2.81
CA LEU A 96 -5.70 5.33 -4.13
C LEU A 96 -4.87 4.34 -4.95
N ILE A 97 -5.39 3.94 -6.09
CA ILE A 97 -4.71 3.15 -7.12
C ILE A 97 -4.17 4.13 -8.15
N TYR A 98 -2.86 4.22 -8.26
CA TYR A 98 -2.15 5.06 -9.20
C TYR A 98 -1.47 4.22 -10.28
N HIS A 99 -1.69 4.57 -11.53
CA HIS A 99 -0.97 3.97 -12.64
C HIS A 99 0.40 4.65 -12.77
N LEU A 100 1.48 3.91 -12.49
CA LEU A 100 2.85 4.34 -12.72
C LEU A 100 3.10 4.21 -14.23
N ASP A 101 3.14 5.33 -14.95
CA ASP A 101 3.15 5.33 -16.41
C ASP A 101 4.53 4.90 -16.98
N THR A 102 4.74 3.60 -17.10
CA THR A 102 6.00 2.99 -17.56
C THR A 102 5.97 2.52 -19.02
N ARG A 103 4.83 2.67 -19.71
CA ARG A 103 4.53 1.91 -20.94
C ARG A 103 4.54 2.69 -22.24
N MET A 104 4.71 4.00 -22.20
CA MET A 104 5.01 4.73 -23.44
C MET A 104 6.48 4.52 -23.79
N TYR A 105 6.75 3.39 -24.43
CA TYR A 105 7.82 3.29 -25.42
C TYR A 105 7.46 4.24 -26.57
N ASP A 106 7.76 5.53 -26.43
CA ASP A 106 8.03 6.37 -27.59
C ASP A 106 8.88 7.58 -27.22
N SER A 107 9.66 8.02 -28.20
CA SER A 107 10.94 8.73 -28.17
C SER A 107 11.03 10.11 -27.49
N ASP A 108 10.12 10.51 -26.60
CA ASP A 108 10.08 11.87 -26.01
C ASP A 108 10.38 11.89 -24.50
N SER A 109 11.44 11.19 -24.12
CA SER A 109 11.80 10.79 -22.75
C SER A 109 12.40 11.88 -21.85
N ARG A 110 11.90 13.13 -21.89
CA ARG A 110 12.44 14.22 -21.04
C ARG A 110 11.53 14.75 -19.93
N ASP A 111 10.24 14.39 -19.91
CA ASP A 111 9.29 14.87 -18.88
C ASP A 111 8.77 13.78 -17.92
N TYR A 112 9.29 12.55 -17.98
CA TYR A 112 8.96 11.46 -17.04
C TYR A 112 9.67 11.58 -15.69
N ALA A 113 9.91 12.81 -15.20
CA ALA A 113 10.30 12.96 -13.82
C ALA A 113 9.16 12.41 -12.94
N PRO A 114 9.43 11.49 -11.98
CA PRO A 114 8.38 11.00 -11.10
C PRO A 114 7.68 12.18 -10.46
N ASN A 115 6.35 12.08 -10.29
CA ASN A 115 5.54 13.17 -9.77
C ASN A 115 6.23 13.73 -8.52
N LYS A 116 6.66 14.99 -8.58
CA LYS A 116 7.41 15.65 -7.50
C LYS A 116 6.69 15.48 -6.15
N THR A 117 5.37 15.54 -6.15
CA THR A 117 4.56 15.36 -4.94
C THR A 117 4.68 13.95 -4.36
N LEU A 118 4.77 12.92 -5.20
CA LEU A 118 4.94 11.53 -4.77
C LEU A 118 6.34 11.30 -4.18
N ARG A 119 7.39 11.88 -4.79
CA ARG A 119 8.74 11.87 -4.22
C ARG A 119 8.77 12.57 -2.86
N ASP A 120 8.31 13.82 -2.81
CA ASP A 120 8.32 14.63 -1.59
C ASP A 120 7.51 13.96 -0.46
N PHE A 121 6.41 13.28 -0.82
CA PHE A 121 5.59 12.53 0.14
C PHE A 121 6.37 11.38 0.80
N PHE A 122 7.06 10.55 0.01
CA PHE A 122 7.82 9.41 0.53
C PHE A 122 9.17 9.76 1.15
N GLU A 123 9.72 10.94 0.83
CA GLU A 123 10.91 11.48 1.48
C GLU A 123 10.60 12.18 2.82
N SER A 124 9.33 12.53 3.05
CA SER A 124 8.89 13.17 4.29
C SER A 124 9.17 12.27 5.50
N PRO A 125 9.87 12.77 6.54
CA PRO A 125 10.13 11.99 7.74
C PRO A 125 8.85 11.67 8.54
N LYS A 126 7.73 12.37 8.26
CA LYS A 126 6.44 12.11 8.89
C LYS A 126 5.74 10.88 8.34
N VAL A 127 6.09 10.45 7.13
CA VAL A 127 5.44 9.34 6.44
C VAL A 127 6.18 8.05 6.75
N ILE A 128 5.44 7.01 7.13
CA ILE A 128 5.92 5.64 7.28
C ILE A 128 5.14 4.76 6.31
N ALA A 129 5.85 4.19 5.34
CA ALA A 129 5.31 3.28 4.36
C ALA A 129 5.29 1.84 4.91
N LEU A 130 4.12 1.23 4.93
CA LEU A 130 3.86 -0.12 5.42
C LEU A 130 3.56 -1.03 4.23
N GLY A 131 4.17 -2.20 4.15
CA GLY A 131 3.83 -3.16 3.10
C GLY A 131 4.55 -4.48 3.24
N MET A 132 4.40 -5.34 2.23
CA MET A 132 5.12 -6.61 2.15
C MET A 132 6.39 -6.45 1.32
N ASP A 133 7.46 -7.08 1.78
CA ASP A 133 8.77 -7.10 1.12
C ASP A 133 9.20 -5.66 0.77
N MET A 134 9.05 -4.75 1.74
CA MET A 134 9.17 -3.31 1.52
C MET A 134 10.58 -2.87 1.13
N ASP A 135 11.60 -3.65 1.47
CA ASP A 135 12.96 -3.47 0.98
C ASP A 135 13.02 -3.66 -0.54
N VAL A 136 12.39 -4.72 -1.06
CA VAL A 136 12.28 -4.98 -2.50
C VAL A 136 11.45 -3.90 -3.18
N VAL A 137 10.31 -3.53 -2.60
CA VAL A 137 9.44 -2.46 -3.15
C VAL A 137 10.19 -1.14 -3.21
N ALA A 138 10.82 -0.70 -2.11
CA ALA A 138 11.55 0.57 -2.03
C ALA A 138 12.71 0.62 -3.03
N ASN A 139 13.52 -0.45 -3.10
CA ASN A 139 14.65 -0.53 -4.03
C ASN A 139 14.20 -0.44 -5.49
N LYS A 140 13.10 -1.09 -5.86
CA LYS A 140 12.57 -1.03 -7.23
C LYS A 140 11.89 0.30 -7.55
N MET A 141 11.22 0.92 -6.58
CA MET A 141 10.67 2.27 -6.73
C MET A 141 11.77 3.32 -6.93
N GLU A 142 12.89 3.22 -6.21
CA GLU A 142 14.03 4.12 -6.42
C GLU A 142 14.69 3.86 -7.78
N ARG A 143 14.97 2.60 -8.12
CA ARG A 143 15.67 2.23 -9.37
C ARG A 143 14.90 2.62 -10.63
N TYR A 144 13.62 2.24 -10.72
CA TYR A 144 12.85 2.38 -11.96
C TYR A 144 12.03 3.66 -12.02
N HIS A 145 11.66 4.19 -10.86
CA HIS A 145 10.76 5.34 -10.77
C HIS A 145 11.42 6.53 -10.11
N GLY A 146 12.67 6.48 -9.64
CA GLY A 146 13.33 7.61 -8.98
C GLY A 146 12.60 8.08 -7.71
N ILE A 147 11.83 7.20 -7.05
CA ILE A 147 11.07 7.51 -5.83
C ILE A 147 11.72 6.77 -4.67
N LYS A 148 12.34 7.54 -3.78
CA LYS A 148 12.94 7.01 -2.56
C LYS A 148 11.90 6.92 -1.45
N ILE A 149 11.63 5.70 -0.97
CA ILE A 149 10.80 5.46 0.21
C ILE A 149 11.70 5.49 1.45
N LYS A 150 11.73 6.63 2.15
CA LYS A 150 12.71 6.87 3.22
C LYS A 150 12.46 6.02 4.47
N ASN A 151 11.20 5.91 4.88
CA ASN A 151 10.79 5.14 6.05
C ASN A 151 9.88 3.99 5.60
N ALA A 152 10.49 2.86 5.22
CA ALA A 152 9.78 1.68 4.78
C ALA A 152 9.82 0.61 5.89
N LEU A 153 8.66 0.10 6.29
CA LEU A 153 8.55 -0.97 7.29
C LEU A 153 7.80 -2.16 6.70
N ASP A 154 8.40 -3.33 6.86
CA ASP A 154 7.79 -4.59 6.47
C ASP A 154 6.76 -5.03 7.51
N ILE A 155 5.53 -5.32 7.07
CA ILE A 155 4.43 -5.69 7.97
C ILE A 155 4.62 -7.07 8.61
N ARG A 156 5.40 -7.99 8.03
CA ARG A 156 5.72 -9.29 8.66
C ARG A 156 6.59 -9.08 9.89
N ALA A 157 7.63 -8.24 9.75
CA ALA A 157 8.50 -7.89 10.86
C ALA A 157 7.71 -7.17 11.97
N LEU A 158 6.92 -6.16 11.60
CA LEU A 158 6.03 -5.47 12.54
C LEU A 158 5.06 -6.42 13.23
N ALA A 159 4.42 -7.33 12.48
CA ALA A 159 3.44 -8.25 13.04
C ALA A 159 4.08 -9.26 14.01
N SER A 160 5.27 -9.77 13.69
CA SER A 160 6.01 -10.66 14.59
C SER A 160 6.32 -9.96 15.93
N GLU A 161 6.74 -8.70 15.89
CA GLU A 161 7.05 -7.94 17.10
C GLU A 161 5.80 -7.47 17.87
N GLY A 162 4.82 -6.90 17.19
CA GLY A 162 3.63 -6.30 17.77
C GLY A 162 2.63 -7.30 18.30
N PHE A 163 2.35 -8.36 17.54
CA PHE A 163 1.39 -9.41 17.91
C PHE A 163 2.04 -10.63 18.56
N LYS A 164 3.37 -10.65 18.72
CA LYS A 164 4.15 -11.78 19.27
C LYS A 164 3.93 -13.07 18.47
N LEU A 165 3.83 -12.94 17.15
CA LEU A 165 3.76 -14.08 16.24
C LEU A 165 5.18 -14.64 16.02
N GLU A 166 5.30 -15.98 16.04
CA GLU A 166 6.56 -16.69 15.82
C GLU A 166 7.17 -16.32 14.46
N SER A 167 8.39 -15.76 14.49
CA SER A 167 9.03 -15.13 13.32
C SER A 167 9.24 -16.10 12.15
N TYR A 168 9.53 -17.37 12.44
CA TYR A 168 9.73 -18.42 11.44
C TYR A 168 8.46 -18.66 10.60
N ASP A 169 7.30 -18.64 11.25
CA ASP A 169 6.03 -18.87 10.57
C ASP A 169 5.65 -17.66 9.74
N VAL A 170 5.76 -16.47 10.34
CA VAL A 170 5.36 -15.20 9.74
C VAL A 170 6.13 -14.87 8.46
N ALA A 171 7.42 -15.25 8.38
CA ALA A 171 8.25 -15.01 7.20
C ALA A 171 7.67 -15.61 5.90
N ARG A 172 6.82 -16.64 6.01
CA ARG A 172 6.20 -17.35 4.88
C ARG A 172 4.75 -16.94 4.63
N TYR A 173 4.19 -16.04 5.43
CA TYR A 173 2.79 -15.68 5.32
C TYR A 173 2.60 -14.73 4.14
N ASN A 174 1.55 -14.98 3.35
CA ASN A 174 1.02 -13.96 2.46
C ASN A 174 0.19 -12.95 3.28
N VAL A 175 -0.26 -11.86 2.63
CA VAL A 175 -0.99 -10.78 3.32
C VAL A 175 -2.24 -11.30 4.03
N GLU A 176 -2.96 -12.21 3.38
CA GLU A 176 -4.18 -12.82 3.90
C GLU A 176 -3.92 -13.66 5.16
N LYS A 177 -2.99 -14.62 5.09
CA LYS A 177 -2.63 -15.45 6.24
C LYS A 177 -2.08 -14.59 7.39
N LEU A 178 -1.32 -13.55 7.06
CA LEU A 178 -0.83 -12.59 8.04
C LEU A 178 -1.96 -11.84 8.72
N ALA A 179 -2.93 -11.33 7.96
CA ALA A 179 -4.11 -10.67 8.50
C ALA A 179 -4.94 -11.61 9.39
N ILE A 180 -5.17 -12.85 8.96
CA ILE A 180 -5.90 -13.84 9.75
C ILE A 180 -5.19 -14.12 11.09
N SER A 181 -3.88 -14.30 11.07
CA SER A 181 -3.10 -14.59 12.28
C SER A 181 -2.96 -13.38 13.21
N ALA A 182 -2.90 -12.16 12.65
CA ALA A 182 -2.71 -10.93 13.43
C ALA A 182 -4.04 -10.35 13.97
N LEU A 183 -5.10 -10.39 13.15
CA LEU A 183 -6.35 -9.68 13.39
C LEU A 183 -7.54 -10.63 13.62
N GLY A 184 -7.40 -11.92 13.27
CA GLY A 184 -8.43 -12.94 13.46
C GLY A 184 -9.12 -13.38 12.17
N LYS A 185 -9.96 -14.41 12.28
CA LYS A 185 -10.60 -15.09 11.13
C LYS A 185 -11.60 -14.22 10.35
N GLU A 186 -12.00 -13.07 10.89
CA GLU A 186 -12.88 -12.13 10.19
C GLU A 186 -12.23 -11.58 8.91
N PHE A 187 -10.91 -11.68 8.76
CA PHE A 187 -10.16 -11.25 7.57
C PHE A 187 -9.87 -12.36 6.55
N ASP A 188 -10.56 -13.51 6.65
CA ASP A 188 -10.50 -14.60 5.65
C ASP A 188 -11.31 -14.22 4.39
N MET A 189 -10.58 -13.77 3.36
CA MET A 189 -11.13 -13.15 2.16
C MET A 189 -10.90 -13.98 0.92
N ALA A 190 -11.97 -14.32 0.20
CA ALA A 190 -11.91 -15.05 -1.04
C ALA A 190 -11.18 -14.25 -2.14
N ARG A 191 -9.88 -14.51 -2.30
CA ARG A 191 -9.05 -13.90 -3.35
C ARG A 191 -9.19 -14.62 -4.70
N PRO A 192 -8.99 -13.92 -5.82
CA PRO A 192 -8.83 -14.57 -7.13
C PRO A 192 -7.70 -15.60 -7.09
N LYS A 193 -8.01 -16.87 -7.40
CA LYS A 193 -7.01 -17.96 -7.46
C LYS A 193 -5.97 -17.78 -8.57
N LYS A 194 -6.32 -17.00 -9.60
CA LYS A 194 -5.43 -16.70 -10.73
C LYS A 194 -4.78 -15.33 -10.51
N ARG A 195 -3.53 -15.22 -10.95
CA ARG A 195 -2.81 -13.96 -10.96
C ARG A 195 -3.56 -12.93 -11.81
N VAL A 196 -3.70 -11.71 -11.30
CA VAL A 196 -4.41 -10.62 -11.97
C VAL A 196 -3.55 -10.11 -13.13
N GLU A 197 -4.08 -10.17 -14.36
CA GLU A 197 -3.55 -9.41 -15.49
C GLU A 197 -4.16 -8.01 -15.44
N TRP A 198 -3.34 -6.95 -15.43
CA TRP A 198 -3.80 -5.59 -15.12
C TRP A 198 -4.37 -4.87 -16.33
N TYR A 199 -3.70 -4.99 -17.49
CA TYR A 199 -4.08 -4.29 -18.72
C TYR A 199 -4.36 -5.26 -19.90
N GLY A 200 -4.46 -6.56 -19.62
CA GLY A 200 -4.81 -7.62 -20.57
C GLY A 200 -6.06 -8.42 -20.17
N GLY A 201 -6.72 -9.02 -21.17
CA GLY A 201 -7.83 -9.96 -21.03
C GLY A 201 -8.18 -10.62 -22.38
N ASP A 202 -8.60 -11.88 -22.36
CA ASP A 202 -8.87 -12.74 -23.55
C ASP A 202 -9.95 -12.20 -24.51
N GLU A 203 -10.78 -11.24 -24.06
CA GLU A 203 -11.90 -10.68 -24.83
C GLU A 203 -11.54 -9.43 -25.64
N LEU A 204 -10.37 -8.82 -25.41
CA LEU A 204 -9.93 -7.60 -26.10
C LEU A 204 -9.06 -7.90 -27.33
N LYS A 205 -9.30 -9.03 -27.99
CA LYS A 205 -8.57 -9.40 -29.21
C LYS A 205 -8.86 -8.49 -30.40
N ASN A 206 -9.94 -7.70 -30.40
CA ASN A 206 -10.38 -7.07 -31.65
C ASN A 206 -10.55 -5.55 -31.69
N TYR A 207 -10.65 -4.77 -30.61
CA TYR A 207 -10.78 -3.31 -30.78
C TYR A 207 -10.14 -2.53 -29.60
N PHE A 208 -9.06 -1.79 -29.91
CA PHE A 208 -8.49 -0.67 -29.13
C PHE A 208 -8.42 -0.77 -27.58
N PRO A 209 -7.63 -1.70 -26.99
CA PRO A 209 -7.57 -1.84 -25.53
C PRO A 209 -6.57 -0.92 -24.80
N TYR A 210 -5.69 -0.19 -25.50
CA TYR A 210 -4.57 0.52 -24.88
C TYR A 210 -4.93 1.87 -24.23
N TRP A 211 -6.09 2.44 -24.56
CA TRP A 211 -6.47 3.80 -24.14
C TRP A 211 -7.37 3.85 -22.91
N SER A 212 -8.06 2.75 -22.57
CA SER A 212 -8.86 2.68 -21.34
C SER A 212 -7.99 2.20 -20.18
N ARG A 213 -7.58 3.14 -19.31
CA ARG A 213 -6.93 2.82 -18.03
C ARG A 213 -7.94 2.54 -16.92
N GLU A 214 -9.22 2.39 -17.24
CA GLU A 214 -10.22 1.96 -16.26
C GLU A 214 -9.99 0.49 -15.90
N LEU A 215 -9.77 0.23 -14.62
CA LEU A 215 -9.65 -1.12 -14.09
C LEU A 215 -11.03 -1.75 -13.91
N ARG A 216 -11.16 -3.04 -14.28
CA ARG A 216 -12.37 -3.81 -13.95
C ARG A 216 -12.54 -3.92 -12.43
N LEU A 217 -13.78 -4.09 -11.97
CA LEU A 217 -14.14 -4.10 -10.55
C LEU A 217 -13.33 -5.12 -9.75
N GLU A 218 -13.08 -6.31 -10.30
CA GLU A 218 -12.33 -7.36 -9.63
C GLU A 218 -10.87 -6.95 -9.38
N LYS A 219 -10.28 -6.17 -10.30
CA LYS A 219 -8.90 -5.67 -10.18
C LYS A 219 -8.82 -4.56 -9.14
N VAL A 220 -9.81 -3.67 -9.13
CA VAL A 220 -9.93 -2.61 -8.11
C VAL A 220 -10.10 -3.21 -6.71
N GLN A 221 -10.97 -4.22 -6.60
CA GLN A 221 -11.19 -4.95 -5.36
C GLN A 221 -9.88 -5.61 -4.90
N PHE A 222 -9.19 -6.34 -5.77
CA PHE A 222 -7.91 -6.98 -5.44
C PHE A 222 -6.87 -5.97 -4.93
N ALA A 223 -6.56 -4.93 -5.70
CA ALA A 223 -5.58 -3.92 -5.31
C ALA A 223 -5.93 -3.25 -3.97
N THR A 224 -7.21 -2.87 -3.81
CA THR A 224 -7.66 -2.16 -2.60
C THR A 224 -7.53 -3.06 -1.39
N VAL A 225 -8.06 -4.28 -1.46
CA VAL A 225 -8.12 -5.19 -0.32
C VAL A 225 -6.72 -5.55 0.15
N ASP A 226 -5.79 -5.82 -0.77
CA ASP A 226 -4.39 -6.10 -0.45
C ASP A 226 -3.73 -4.95 0.33
N ALA A 227 -3.80 -3.74 -0.22
CA ALA A 227 -3.21 -2.57 0.44
C ALA A 227 -3.93 -2.23 1.76
N TYR A 228 -5.24 -2.44 1.83
CA TYR A 228 -6.03 -2.19 3.04
C TYR A 228 -5.67 -3.15 4.18
N LEU A 229 -5.49 -4.44 3.89
CA LEU A 229 -5.00 -5.39 4.90
C LEU A 229 -3.61 -5.03 5.40
N CYS A 230 -2.71 -4.64 4.50
CA CYS A 230 -1.38 -4.15 4.88
C CYS A 230 -1.49 -2.96 5.85
N PHE A 231 -2.46 -2.05 5.60
CA PHE A 231 -2.72 -0.92 6.48
C PHE A 231 -3.20 -1.37 7.86
N LEU A 232 -4.21 -2.24 7.93
CA LEU A 232 -4.76 -2.71 9.20
C LEU A 232 -3.72 -3.44 10.05
N VAL A 233 -3.05 -4.44 9.46
CA VAL A 233 -2.02 -5.23 10.16
C VAL A 233 -0.87 -4.32 10.60
N GLY A 234 -0.32 -3.54 9.68
CA GLY A 234 0.84 -2.71 9.95
C GLY A 234 0.56 -1.60 10.95
N SER A 235 -0.60 -0.93 10.86
CA SER A 235 -0.94 0.15 11.79
C SER A 235 -1.21 -0.35 13.21
N GLN A 236 -1.89 -1.47 13.37
CA GLN A 236 -2.15 -2.04 14.69
C GLN A 236 -0.88 -2.64 15.31
N ALA A 237 -0.04 -3.33 14.53
CA ALA A 237 1.26 -3.80 14.99
C ALA A 237 2.15 -2.62 15.45
N TYR A 238 2.21 -1.56 14.64
CA TYR A 238 2.97 -0.35 14.97
C TYR A 238 2.48 0.27 16.29
N GLN A 239 1.17 0.39 16.48
CA GLN A 239 0.59 0.88 17.72
C GLN A 239 0.98 -0.01 18.92
N LEU A 240 0.89 -1.33 18.81
CA LEU A 240 1.26 -2.24 19.90
C LEU A 240 2.73 -2.09 20.33
N ILE A 241 3.64 -1.95 19.37
CA ILE A 241 5.08 -1.74 19.62
C ILE A 241 5.33 -0.40 20.32
N HIS A 242 4.70 0.67 19.85
CA HIS A 242 4.97 2.01 20.36
C HIS A 242 4.20 2.33 21.65
N HIS A 243 3.02 1.75 21.89
CA HIS A 243 2.34 1.86 23.18
C HIS A 243 2.99 1.04 24.28
N SER A 244 3.51 -0.17 23.96
CA SER A 244 4.28 -0.97 24.92
C SER A 244 5.60 -0.31 25.31
N SER A 245 6.24 0.42 24.39
CA SER A 245 7.45 1.21 24.65
C SER A 245 7.23 2.40 25.59
N ILE A 246 6.03 2.98 25.60
CA ILE A 246 5.68 4.08 26.52
C ILE A 246 5.42 3.55 27.93
N ALA A 247 4.76 2.39 28.04
CA ALA A 247 4.50 1.76 29.35
C ALA A 247 5.79 1.35 30.06
N THR A 248 6.76 0.78 29.35
CA THR A 248 8.06 0.36 29.93
C THR A 248 8.93 1.56 30.36
N THR A 249 8.92 2.65 29.61
CA THR A 249 9.67 3.87 29.97
C THR A 249 9.07 4.59 31.18
N GLU A 250 7.75 4.56 31.38
CA GLU A 250 7.11 5.05 32.60
C GLU A 250 7.43 4.19 33.84
N GLU A 251 7.51 2.86 33.68
CA GLU A 251 7.89 1.96 34.77
C GLU A 251 9.35 2.11 35.17
N ASP A 252 10.26 2.23 34.19
CA ASP A 252 11.69 2.45 34.44
C ASP A 252 11.97 3.80 35.11
N SER A 253 11.25 4.85 34.72
CA SER A 253 11.37 6.16 35.34
C SER A 253 10.78 6.21 36.76
N LYS A 254 9.70 5.46 37.04
CA LYS A 254 9.19 5.24 38.41
C LYS A 254 10.17 4.42 39.26
N ALA A 255 10.80 3.39 38.70
CA ALA A 255 11.80 2.58 39.39
C ALA A 255 13.07 3.36 39.74
N LYS A 256 13.56 4.23 38.84
CA LYS A 256 14.69 5.14 39.11
C LYS A 256 14.38 6.14 40.22
N LYS A 257 13.21 6.81 40.19
CA LYS A 257 12.78 7.74 41.26
C LYS A 257 12.65 7.06 42.63
N LYS A 258 12.29 5.78 42.67
CA LYS A 258 12.18 5.00 43.91
C LYS A 258 13.54 4.59 44.48
N LYS A 259 14.56 4.41 43.64
CA LYS A 259 15.96 4.17 44.06
C LYS A 259 16.63 5.45 44.58
N GLU A 260 16.42 6.59 43.92
CA GLU A 260 16.98 7.88 44.37
C GLU A 260 16.44 8.32 45.74
N LYS A 261 15.13 8.13 45.99
CA LYS A 261 14.53 8.40 47.32
C LYS A 261 14.99 7.47 48.45
N LYS A 262 15.54 6.29 48.11
CA LYS A 262 16.13 5.37 49.10
C LYS A 262 17.58 5.75 49.43
N ASN A 263 18.33 6.26 48.47
CA ASN A 263 19.71 6.69 48.67
C ASN A 263 19.83 8.08 49.34
N SER A 264 18.78 8.90 49.34
CA SER A 264 18.76 10.20 50.04
C SER A 264 18.34 10.11 51.51
N LYS A 265 18.23 8.90 52.08
CA LYS A 265 17.78 8.64 53.47
C LYS A 265 18.84 7.90 54.31
N ASN A 266 20.05 7.73 53.80
CA ASN A 266 21.21 7.22 54.54
C ASN A 266 22.24 8.33 54.72
#